data_AF-A0A016VJY9-F1
#
_entry.id   AF-A0A016VJY9-F1
#
_cell.length_a   1.000
_cell.length_b   1.000
_cell.length_c   1.000
_cell.angle_alpha   90.00
_cell.angle_beta   90.00
_cell.angle_gamma   90.00
#
_symmetry.space_group_name_H-M   'P 1'
#
loop_
_entity.id
_entity.type
_entity.pdbx_description
1 polymer ?
#
loop_
_entity_poly.entity_id
_entity_poly.type
_entity_poly.pdbx_seq_one_letter_code
_entity_poly.pdbx_strand_id
1 'polypeptide(L)'
;MKTRQSLYAVLAASALLFLCAIMAKPHEAVSTSARITVLETECQCALNGEQYDFCYRLPPEAHVKGRRFDCEHTHSLERLDLLSDKNVLNFEHQALPEPPFVTAMTDNHFKEGLTLIANIRQIFPRKKIYVYDLGLQTPSLNQLKDMCELEVRRFPFDDYPPYVKNIGEYRWKPLIIAETLNEFGAVWYMDTSVRWKKDKLDEVHSQVTCQTDHPRREDNTLLNNSSILCKKSGYLLHSSSGHGVFPTTHPGVYTYIPTDVEMLKKKSENHDAGFVFVAKTIESIKILKWYVLCALEKNCMAPSGARLRCQFGSDRNTQYANCHRYDQSVINLLLSNAYGYNARNYVSSLGSDGAVIDRAADTKLTKKDFLCNATIAS
;
A
#
# COMPACT_ATOMS: atom_id res chain seq x y z
N MET A 1 -39.66 -46.41 -58.59
CA MET A 1 -39.48 -44.95 -58.82
C MET A 1 -40.43 -44.19 -57.91
N LYS A 2 -39.97 -43.13 -57.20
CA LYS A 2 -40.72 -41.96 -56.63
C LYS A 2 -42.08 -42.19 -55.92
N THR A 3 -42.57 -41.49 -54.88
CA THR A 3 -42.15 -40.61 -53.74
C THR A 3 -43.48 -40.34 -52.97
N ARG A 4 -43.58 -39.96 -51.68
CA ARG A 4 -42.64 -39.52 -50.62
C ARG A 4 -43.30 -39.78 -49.23
N GLN A 5 -42.49 -39.87 -48.18
CA GLN A 5 -42.76 -39.48 -46.77
C GLN A 5 -44.20 -39.48 -46.21
N SER A 6 -44.46 -40.35 -45.24
CA SER A 6 -45.22 -40.05 -44.01
C SER A 6 -44.84 -41.09 -42.95
N LEU A 7 -44.17 -40.67 -41.87
CA LEU A 7 -43.82 -41.56 -40.76
C LEU A 7 -44.74 -41.28 -39.58
N TYR A 8 -45.41 -42.34 -39.15
CA TYR A 8 -46.51 -42.44 -38.21
C TYR A 8 -46.30 -41.74 -36.87
N ALA A 9 -47.42 -41.29 -36.30
CA ALA A 9 -47.54 -40.92 -34.91
C ALA A 9 -48.11 -42.09 -34.07
N VAL A 10 -47.77 -42.07 -32.77
CA VAL A 10 -48.42 -42.77 -31.64
C VAL A 10 -48.13 -44.27 -31.47
N LEU A 11 -48.12 -44.68 -30.19
CA LEU A 11 -47.98 -46.03 -29.59
C LEU A 11 -46.52 -46.49 -29.35
N ALA A 12 -46.12 -46.93 -28.14
CA ALA A 12 -46.84 -47.01 -26.86
C ALA A 12 -45.89 -46.87 -25.65
N ALA A 13 -46.45 -46.63 -24.47
CA ALA A 13 -45.71 -46.49 -23.22
C ALA A 13 -45.10 -47.82 -22.73
N SER A 14 -43.93 -47.76 -22.09
CA SER A 14 -43.47 -48.66 -21.00
C SER A 14 -42.03 -48.31 -20.55
N ALA A 15 -41.86 -47.33 -19.66
CA ALA A 15 -40.64 -47.14 -18.85
C ALA A 15 -40.81 -46.06 -17.74
N LEU A 16 -41.83 -46.17 -16.89
CA LEU A 16 -41.70 -45.61 -15.54
C LEU A 16 -40.93 -46.63 -14.68
N LEU A 17 -40.20 -46.14 -13.67
CA LEU A 17 -39.55 -46.93 -12.61
C LEU A 17 -38.31 -47.76 -13.04
N PHE A 18 -37.22 -47.10 -13.42
CA PHE A 18 -35.87 -47.63 -13.11
C PHE A 18 -34.96 -46.54 -12.50
N LEU A 19 -34.78 -46.68 -11.18
CA LEU A 19 -33.74 -46.13 -10.32
C LEU A 19 -33.14 -44.74 -10.63
N CYS A 20 -33.63 -43.76 -9.88
CA CYS A 20 -32.86 -42.57 -9.49
C CYS A 20 -31.67 -42.99 -8.60
N ALA A 21 -30.56 -43.39 -9.20
CA ALA A 21 -29.35 -43.83 -8.50
C ALA A 21 -28.04 -43.61 -9.30
N ILE A 22 -27.90 -42.47 -9.98
CA ILE A 22 -26.57 -42.03 -10.43
C ILE A 22 -25.85 -41.48 -9.20
N MET A 23 -24.82 -42.19 -8.74
CA MET A 23 -23.99 -41.78 -7.62
C MET A 23 -23.28 -40.47 -7.95
N ALA A 24 -23.82 -39.36 -7.44
CA ALA A 24 -23.02 -38.18 -7.20
C ALA A 24 -21.94 -38.57 -6.18
N LYS A 25 -20.70 -38.78 -6.65
CA LYS A 25 -19.55 -38.82 -5.76
C LYS A 25 -19.58 -37.53 -4.94
N PRO A 26 -19.44 -37.58 -3.61
CA PRO A 26 -19.17 -36.36 -2.87
C PRO A 26 -17.83 -35.83 -3.37
N HIS A 27 -17.88 -34.74 -4.14
CA HIS A 27 -16.71 -33.88 -4.26
C HIS A 27 -16.47 -33.36 -2.85
N GLU A 28 -15.41 -33.85 -2.21
CA GLU A 28 -14.91 -33.26 -0.97
C GLU A 28 -14.67 -31.78 -1.24
N ALA A 29 -15.51 -30.94 -0.62
CA ALA A 29 -15.29 -29.51 -0.60
C ALA A 29 -13.98 -29.29 0.15
N VAL A 30 -12.90 -29.01 -0.58
CA VAL A 30 -11.63 -28.59 0.01
C VAL A 30 -11.92 -27.31 0.78
N SER A 31 -12.00 -27.44 2.10
CA SER A 31 -12.44 -26.41 3.03
C SER A 31 -11.57 -25.16 2.89
N THR A 32 -12.10 -24.13 2.25
CA THR A 32 -11.46 -22.84 2.13
C THR A 32 -11.37 -22.16 3.49
N SER A 33 -10.15 -21.79 3.89
CA SER A 33 -9.85 -20.98 5.07
C SER A 33 -10.40 -21.53 6.40
N ALA A 34 -9.60 -22.40 7.05
CA ALA A 34 -9.70 -22.52 8.49
C ALA A 34 -9.38 -21.15 9.12
N ARG A 35 -10.39 -20.49 9.70
CA ARG A 35 -10.15 -19.38 10.63
C ARG A 35 -9.20 -19.92 11.70
N ILE A 36 -8.03 -19.29 11.85
CA ILE A 36 -7.09 -19.61 12.93
C ILE A 36 -7.75 -19.15 14.23
N THR A 37 -8.51 -20.04 14.87
CA THR A 37 -9.32 -19.75 16.07
C THR A 37 -8.50 -19.67 17.35
N VAL A 38 -7.26 -20.15 17.33
CA VAL A 38 -6.29 -20.03 18.42
C VAL A 38 -4.99 -19.48 17.83
N LEU A 39 -4.59 -18.29 18.29
CA LEU A 39 -3.31 -17.71 17.93
C LEU A 39 -2.17 -18.55 18.54
N GLU A 40 -1.25 -19.02 17.71
CA GLU A 40 -0.13 -19.86 18.12
C GLU A 40 0.78 -19.12 19.11
N THR A 41 1.17 -19.78 20.20
CA THR A 41 1.87 -19.16 21.35
C THR A 41 3.19 -18.46 20.97
N GLU A 42 3.93 -19.00 20.02
CA GLU A 42 5.19 -18.43 19.53
C GLU A 42 5.00 -17.15 18.70
N CYS A 43 3.77 -16.86 18.28
CA CYS A 43 3.36 -15.68 17.50
C CYS A 43 2.64 -14.62 18.35
N GLN A 44 2.36 -14.90 19.63
CA GLN A 44 1.69 -13.98 20.54
C GLN A 44 2.64 -12.88 21.05
N CYS A 45 2.15 -11.64 21.07
CA CYS A 45 2.66 -10.57 21.92
C CYS A 45 1.51 -9.99 22.74
N ALA A 46 1.74 -9.84 24.05
CA ALA A 46 0.74 -9.36 25.00
C ALA A 46 0.91 -7.86 25.27
N LEU A 47 -0.21 -7.14 25.36
CA LEU A 47 -0.26 -5.75 25.83
C LEU A 47 -1.61 -5.51 26.51
N ASN A 48 -1.59 -4.91 27.71
CA ASN A 48 -2.80 -4.58 28.49
C ASN A 48 -3.80 -5.74 28.71
N GLY A 49 -3.31 -6.99 28.67
CA GLY A 49 -4.11 -8.21 28.81
C GLY A 49 -4.67 -8.78 27.49
N GLU A 50 -4.58 -8.04 26.39
CA GLU A 50 -4.92 -8.52 25.05
C GLU A 50 -3.71 -9.21 24.39
N GLN A 51 -3.98 -10.11 23.44
CA GLN A 51 -2.98 -10.88 22.69
C GLN A 51 -3.04 -10.55 21.20
N TYR A 52 -1.90 -10.21 20.60
CA TYR A 52 -1.81 -9.78 19.21
C TYR A 52 -0.89 -10.71 18.40
N ASP A 53 -1.30 -11.05 17.17
CA ASP A 53 -0.46 -11.83 16.26
C ASP A 53 0.69 -10.96 15.72
N PHE A 54 1.92 -11.37 15.98
CA PHE A 54 3.16 -10.75 15.53
C PHE A 54 3.94 -11.64 14.53
N CYS A 55 3.35 -12.73 14.04
CA CYS A 55 3.84 -13.46 12.86
C CYS A 55 3.07 -13.01 11.61
N TYR A 56 3.76 -12.52 10.58
CA TYR A 56 3.10 -12.28 9.29
C TYR A 56 2.66 -13.62 8.68
N ARG A 57 1.41 -13.73 8.27
CA ARG A 57 0.86 -14.90 7.55
C ARG A 57 0.60 -14.53 6.10
N LEU A 58 1.08 -15.36 5.18
CA LEU A 58 0.89 -15.16 3.74
C LEU A 58 -0.62 -15.28 3.39
N PRO A 59 -1.31 -14.24 2.90
CA PRO A 59 -2.77 -14.28 2.78
C PRO A 59 -3.34 -15.40 1.88
N PRO A 60 -2.70 -15.77 0.74
CA PRO A 60 -3.09 -16.95 -0.04
C PRO A 60 -2.91 -18.29 0.69
N GLU A 61 -1.98 -18.37 1.65
CA GLU A 61 -1.51 -19.60 2.28
C GLU A 61 -1.22 -19.35 3.76
N ALA A 62 -2.26 -19.13 4.58
CA ALA A 62 -2.11 -18.62 5.96
C ALA A 62 -1.30 -19.52 6.94
N HIS A 63 -0.98 -20.75 6.53
CA HIS A 63 -0.07 -21.66 7.24
C HIS A 63 1.41 -21.31 7.02
N VAL A 64 1.74 -20.64 5.91
CA VAL A 64 3.06 -20.07 5.63
C VAL A 64 3.18 -18.76 6.41
N LYS A 65 3.97 -18.79 7.48
CA LYS A 65 4.20 -17.65 8.37
C LYS A 65 5.67 -17.27 8.48
N GLY A 66 5.93 -15.99 8.67
CA GLY A 66 7.26 -15.48 9.03
C GLY A 66 7.54 -15.69 10.51
N ARG A 67 8.79 -15.42 10.92
CA ARG A 67 9.15 -15.34 12.34
C ARG A 67 8.41 -14.19 13.04
N ARG A 68 8.16 -14.36 14.33
CA ARG A 68 7.54 -13.32 15.16
C ARG A 68 8.44 -12.07 15.19
N PHE A 69 7.84 -10.89 14.98
CA PHE A 69 8.46 -9.60 15.25
C PHE A 69 8.63 -9.38 16.77
N ASP A 70 9.53 -8.49 17.18
CA ASP A 70 9.72 -8.23 18.62
C ASP A 70 8.46 -7.66 19.30
N CYS A 71 8.16 -8.15 20.50
CA CYS A 71 7.03 -7.67 21.30
C CYS A 71 7.28 -6.29 21.91
N GLU A 72 8.54 -5.84 21.99
CA GLU A 72 8.87 -4.45 22.39
C GLU A 72 8.20 -3.40 21.48
N HIS A 73 7.81 -3.77 20.26
CA HIS A 73 7.13 -2.88 19.32
C HIS A 73 5.63 -2.69 19.58
N THR A 74 5.03 -3.42 20.55
CA THR A 74 3.61 -3.33 20.91
C THR A 74 3.16 -1.90 21.25
N HIS A 75 3.86 -1.21 22.14
CA HIS A 75 3.53 0.18 22.52
C HIS A 75 3.59 1.17 21.33
N SER A 76 4.51 0.96 20.39
CA SER A 76 4.59 1.77 19.18
C SER A 76 3.38 1.53 18.26
N LEU A 77 2.90 0.29 18.14
CA LEU A 77 1.69 -0.01 17.37
C LEU A 77 0.42 0.48 18.07
N GLU A 78 0.35 0.44 19.41
CA GLU A 78 -0.76 1.00 20.19
C GLU A 78 -0.87 2.51 19.96
N ARG A 79 0.22 3.26 20.14
CA ARG A 79 0.27 4.72 19.92
C ARG A 79 -0.11 5.13 18.50
N LEU A 80 0.21 4.31 17.51
CA LEU A 80 -0.10 4.55 16.10
C LEU A 80 -1.49 4.02 15.67
N ASP A 81 -2.29 3.47 16.59
CA ASP A 81 -3.59 2.84 16.36
C ASP A 81 -3.55 1.74 15.27
N LEU A 82 -2.52 0.89 15.34
CA LEU A 82 -2.26 -0.24 14.42
C LEU A 82 -2.60 -1.61 15.03
N LEU A 83 -3.14 -1.63 16.26
CA LEU A 83 -3.60 -2.83 16.96
C LEU A 83 -5.13 -2.99 16.97
N SER A 84 -5.89 -1.96 16.58
CA SER A 84 -7.36 -1.96 16.59
C SER A 84 -7.92 -1.57 15.22
N ASP A 85 -9.17 -1.98 14.97
CA ASP A 85 -9.99 -1.57 13.83
C ASP A 85 -11.12 -0.59 14.22
N LYS A 86 -11.21 -0.17 15.50
CA LYS A 86 -12.29 0.69 16.02
C LYS A 86 -12.44 2.03 15.29
N ASN A 87 -11.34 2.61 14.81
CA ASN A 87 -11.29 3.93 14.19
C ASN A 87 -11.07 3.88 12.67
N VAL A 88 -11.39 2.75 12.02
CA VAL A 88 -11.30 2.64 10.55
C VAL A 88 -12.48 3.31 9.86
N LEU A 89 -12.21 3.86 8.68
CA LEU A 89 -13.22 4.44 7.81
C LEU A 89 -14.06 3.34 7.15
N ASN A 90 -15.38 3.51 7.19
CA ASN A 90 -16.32 2.74 6.39
C ASN A 90 -17.02 3.65 5.37
N PHE A 91 -16.63 3.55 4.09
CA PHE A 91 -17.15 4.39 3.02
C PHE A 91 -18.62 4.12 2.65
N GLU A 92 -19.22 3.03 3.11
CA GLU A 92 -20.68 2.84 3.00
C GLU A 92 -21.48 3.80 3.90
N HIS A 93 -20.83 4.43 4.90
CA HIS A 93 -21.46 5.26 5.92
C HIS A 93 -20.75 6.60 6.19
N GLN A 94 -19.54 6.80 5.67
CA GLN A 94 -18.69 7.96 5.95
C GLN A 94 -18.07 8.49 4.65
N ALA A 95 -18.04 9.82 4.49
CA ALA A 95 -17.24 10.45 3.45
C ALA A 95 -15.74 10.28 3.74
N LEU A 96 -14.92 10.32 2.69
CA LEU A 96 -13.47 10.42 2.84
C LEU A 96 -13.13 11.75 3.54
N PRO A 97 -12.39 11.75 4.67
CA PRO A 97 -11.89 12.99 5.27
C PRO A 97 -10.88 13.64 4.31
N GLU A 98 -10.90 14.97 4.23
CA GLU A 98 -10.05 15.77 3.36
C GLU A 98 -8.55 15.47 3.62
N PRO A 99 -7.85 14.74 2.73
CA PRO A 99 -6.53 14.22 3.06
C PRO A 99 -5.49 15.33 2.88
N PRO A 100 -4.68 15.65 3.91
CA PRO A 100 -3.64 16.65 3.78
C PRO A 100 -2.46 16.12 2.97
N PHE A 101 -1.61 17.04 2.55
CA PHE A 101 -0.38 16.73 1.85
C PHE A 101 0.76 16.63 2.88
N VAL A 102 1.50 15.54 2.86
CA VAL A 102 2.58 15.24 3.81
C VAL A 102 3.87 14.98 3.03
N THR A 103 4.96 15.60 3.46
CA THR A 103 6.30 15.32 2.95
C THR A 103 7.29 15.30 4.11
N ALA A 104 8.48 14.75 3.89
CA ALA A 104 9.55 14.71 4.89
C ALA A 104 10.90 14.97 4.22
N MET A 105 11.79 15.72 4.88
CA MET A 105 13.06 16.11 4.27
C MET A 105 14.19 16.40 5.26
N THR A 106 15.40 16.20 4.76
CA THR A 106 16.70 16.63 5.32
C THR A 106 17.29 17.75 4.47
N ASP A 107 18.29 18.49 4.95
CA ASP A 107 18.86 19.64 4.21
C ASP A 107 19.38 19.29 2.82
N ASN A 108 19.94 18.08 2.65
CA ASN A 108 20.48 17.63 1.37
C ASN A 108 19.39 17.34 0.30
N HIS A 109 18.11 17.43 0.66
CA HIS A 109 16.95 17.38 -0.24
C HIS A 109 16.03 18.60 -0.10
N PHE A 110 16.49 19.66 0.57
CA PHE A 110 15.68 20.82 0.88
C PHE A 110 15.23 21.58 -0.38
N LYS A 111 16.09 21.68 -1.41
CA LYS A 111 15.74 22.39 -2.66
C LYS A 111 14.68 21.65 -3.46
N GLU A 112 14.76 20.32 -3.50
CA GLU A 112 13.75 19.44 -4.07
C GLU A 112 12.44 19.58 -3.29
N GLY A 113 12.52 19.69 -1.97
CA GLY A 113 11.37 19.93 -1.08
C GLY A 113 10.69 21.29 -1.34
N LEU A 114 11.46 22.36 -1.47
CA LEU A 114 10.96 23.67 -1.90
C LEU A 114 10.29 23.59 -3.29
N THR A 115 10.85 22.80 -4.20
CA THR A 115 10.27 22.60 -5.55
C THR A 115 8.93 21.87 -5.48
N LEU A 116 8.79 20.85 -4.61
CA LEU A 116 7.52 20.20 -4.32
C LEU A 116 6.50 21.17 -3.72
N ILE A 117 6.88 21.98 -2.72
CA ILE A 117 5.98 22.94 -2.07
C ILE A 117 5.48 23.99 -3.08
N ALA A 118 6.37 24.57 -3.89
CA ALA A 118 6.00 25.54 -4.93
C ALA A 118 5.07 24.90 -5.99
N ASN A 119 5.37 23.68 -6.42
CA ASN A 119 4.53 22.93 -7.37
C ASN A 119 3.13 22.62 -6.79
N ILE A 120 3.04 22.26 -5.51
CA ILE A 120 1.75 22.12 -4.81
C ILE A 120 1.02 23.47 -4.78
N ARG A 121 1.69 24.58 -4.47
CA ARG A 121 1.05 25.91 -4.41
C ARG A 121 0.52 26.41 -5.76
N GLN A 122 1.11 25.97 -6.88
CA GLN A 122 0.62 26.29 -8.22
C GLN A 122 -0.70 25.58 -8.56
N ILE A 123 -0.90 24.33 -8.13
CA ILE A 123 -2.06 23.51 -8.50
C ILE A 123 -3.14 23.51 -7.39
N PHE A 124 -2.69 23.53 -6.13
CA PHE A 124 -3.52 23.45 -4.93
C PHE A 124 -3.17 24.61 -3.95
N PRO A 125 -3.53 25.87 -4.27
CA PRO A 125 -2.94 27.03 -3.61
C PRO A 125 -3.18 27.09 -2.09
N ARG A 126 -4.29 26.55 -1.60
CA ARG A 126 -4.68 26.54 -0.18
C ARG A 126 -4.63 25.15 0.49
N LYS A 127 -4.09 24.13 -0.17
CA LYS A 127 -4.01 22.78 0.44
C LYS A 127 -2.97 22.79 1.56
N LYS A 128 -3.36 22.37 2.77
CA LYS A 128 -2.47 22.24 3.94
C LYS A 128 -1.35 21.24 3.63
N ILE A 129 -0.10 21.65 3.87
CA ILE A 129 1.10 20.83 3.75
C ILE A 129 1.72 20.65 5.14
N TYR A 130 1.98 19.39 5.53
CA TYR A 130 2.82 19.05 6.67
C TYR A 130 4.21 18.64 6.16
N VAL A 131 5.25 19.29 6.69
CA VAL A 131 6.65 18.97 6.43
C VAL A 131 7.26 18.35 7.68
N TYR A 132 7.61 17.08 7.60
CA TYR A 132 8.37 16.42 8.66
C TYR A 132 9.86 16.75 8.53
N ASP A 133 10.37 17.40 9.57
CA ASP A 133 11.78 17.67 9.79
C ASP A 133 12.48 16.37 10.23
N LEU A 134 13.36 15.87 9.35
CA LEU A 134 14.21 14.70 9.56
C LEU A 134 15.64 15.07 9.98
N GLY A 135 15.92 16.33 10.30
CA GLY A 135 17.25 16.87 10.58
C GLY A 135 17.60 18.10 9.72
N LEU A 136 16.67 19.05 9.60
CA LEU A 136 16.85 20.34 8.93
C LEU A 136 17.59 21.34 9.85
N GLN A 137 18.50 22.09 9.26
CA GLN A 137 19.19 23.18 9.94
C GLN A 137 18.29 24.41 10.10
N THR A 138 18.61 25.24 11.10
CA THR A 138 17.89 26.49 11.43
C THR A 138 17.61 27.41 10.22
N PRO A 139 18.50 27.61 9.24
CA PRO A 139 18.19 28.43 8.05
C PRO A 139 17.05 27.86 7.21
N SER A 140 17.03 26.54 7.02
CA SER A 140 15.99 25.82 6.27
C SER A 140 14.64 25.87 7.00
N LEU A 141 14.65 25.63 8.32
CA LEU A 141 13.47 25.76 9.18
C LEU A 141 12.90 27.20 9.17
N ASN A 142 13.75 28.21 9.27
CA ASN A 142 13.34 29.61 9.19
C ASN A 142 12.72 29.96 7.83
N GLN A 143 13.21 29.38 6.73
CA GLN A 143 12.65 29.60 5.39
C GLN A 143 11.26 28.96 5.22
N LEU A 144 10.99 27.82 5.87
CA LEU A 144 9.67 27.16 5.82
C LEU A 144 8.62 27.90 6.65
N LYS A 145 9.02 28.57 7.75
CA LYS A 145 8.11 29.14 8.77
C LYS A 145 7.05 30.11 8.21
N ASP A 146 7.41 30.90 7.21
CA ASP A 146 6.54 31.95 6.65
C ASP A 146 5.77 31.49 5.39
N MET A 147 5.81 30.18 5.07
CA MET A 147 5.14 29.63 3.88
C MET A 147 3.65 29.41 4.12
N CYS A 148 2.83 29.71 3.10
CA CYS A 148 1.39 29.68 3.26
C CYS A 148 0.85 28.24 3.39
N GLU A 149 -0.10 28.03 4.30
CA GLU A 149 -0.71 26.73 4.61
C GLU A 149 0.30 25.58 4.80
N LEU A 150 1.44 25.89 5.43
CA LEU A 150 2.51 24.94 5.71
C LEU A 150 2.73 24.81 7.23
N GLU A 151 2.99 23.59 7.69
CA GLU A 151 3.32 23.30 9.08
C GLU A 151 4.53 22.37 9.15
N VAL A 152 5.54 22.75 9.94
CA VAL A 152 6.74 21.93 10.15
C VAL A 152 6.60 21.14 11.44
N ARG A 153 6.77 19.83 11.38
CA ARG A 153 6.72 18.91 12.53
C ARG A 153 8.06 18.20 12.68
N ARG A 154 8.64 18.18 13.88
CA ARG A 154 9.86 17.40 14.14
C ARG A 154 9.52 15.92 14.22
N PHE A 155 10.18 15.07 13.43
CA PHE A 155 10.01 13.63 13.58
C PHE A 155 10.65 13.14 14.90
N PRO A 156 9.91 12.43 15.78
CA PRO A 156 10.37 12.08 17.12
C PRO A 156 11.25 10.82 17.09
N PHE A 157 12.45 10.92 16.49
CA PHE A 157 13.39 9.81 16.40
C PHE A 157 13.78 9.17 17.74
N ASP A 158 13.64 9.89 18.85
CA ASP A 158 13.99 9.42 20.19
C ASP A 158 12.93 8.46 20.80
N ASP A 159 11.72 8.42 20.22
CA ASP A 159 10.64 7.49 20.59
C ASP A 159 10.79 6.10 19.93
N TYR A 160 11.80 5.93 19.06
CA TYR A 160 11.96 4.77 18.18
C TYR A 160 13.35 4.15 18.32
N PRO A 161 13.54 2.88 17.92
CA PRO A 161 14.85 2.22 18.00
C PRO A 161 15.94 3.05 17.29
N PRO A 162 17.17 3.18 17.83
CA PRO A 162 18.15 4.16 17.36
C PRO A 162 18.52 4.09 15.86
N TYR A 163 18.39 2.92 15.24
CA TYR A 163 18.62 2.71 13.81
C TYR A 163 17.55 3.34 12.90
N VAL A 164 16.40 3.78 13.42
CA VAL A 164 15.43 4.61 12.68
C VAL A 164 16.03 5.96 12.27
N LYS A 165 17.05 6.45 13.00
CA LYS A 165 17.84 7.63 12.60
C LYS A 165 18.69 7.42 11.34
N ASN A 166 18.85 6.19 10.85
CA ASN A 166 19.50 5.96 9.56
C ASN A 166 18.55 6.31 8.41
N ILE A 167 18.56 7.58 7.98
CA ILE A 167 17.67 8.13 6.94
C ILE A 167 17.68 7.29 5.65
N GLY A 168 18.82 6.71 5.29
CA GLY A 168 18.99 5.89 4.07
C GLY A 168 18.36 4.49 4.13
N GLU A 169 17.79 4.09 5.27
CA GLU A 169 16.95 2.89 5.42
C GLU A 169 15.45 3.22 5.37
N TYR A 170 15.08 4.51 5.25
CA TYR A 170 13.71 5.01 5.05
C TYR A 170 12.66 4.58 6.11
N ARG A 171 13.09 4.02 7.25
CA ARG A 171 12.23 3.53 8.35
C ARG A 171 11.26 4.57 8.90
N TRP A 172 11.63 5.84 8.87
CA TRP A 172 10.82 6.96 9.30
C TRP A 172 9.54 7.13 8.45
N LYS A 173 9.53 6.70 7.18
CA LYS A 173 8.41 6.91 6.25
C LYS A 173 7.13 6.17 6.66
N PRO A 174 7.11 4.84 6.88
CA PRO A 174 5.92 4.15 7.38
C PRO A 174 5.44 4.68 8.74
N LEU A 175 6.35 5.19 9.58
CA LEU A 175 6.01 5.79 10.88
C LEU A 175 5.27 7.12 10.71
N ILE A 176 5.75 8.02 9.84
CA ILE A 176 5.04 9.26 9.48
C ILE A 176 3.69 8.95 8.84
N ILE A 177 3.64 7.98 7.93
CA ILE A 177 2.38 7.58 7.29
C ILE A 177 1.39 7.06 8.33
N ALA A 178 1.82 6.26 9.30
CA ALA A 178 0.95 5.79 10.38
C ALA A 178 0.49 6.91 11.32
N GLU A 179 1.39 7.80 11.73
CA GLU A 179 1.06 8.93 12.61
C GLU A 179 0.02 9.86 11.96
N THR A 180 0.27 10.27 10.72
CA THR A 180 -0.63 11.15 9.97
C THR A 180 -1.93 10.45 9.55
N LEU A 181 -1.90 9.16 9.23
CA LEU A 181 -3.11 8.39 8.94
C LEU A 181 -3.99 8.25 10.19
N ASN A 182 -3.38 8.11 11.36
CA ASN A 182 -4.10 8.05 12.63
C ASN A 182 -4.81 9.38 12.95
N GLU A 183 -4.14 10.51 12.70
CA GLU A 183 -4.68 11.86 12.93
C GLU A 183 -5.77 12.27 11.92
N PHE A 184 -5.55 12.03 10.62
CA PHE A 184 -6.39 12.58 9.55
C PHE A 184 -7.35 11.58 8.89
N GLY A 185 -7.20 10.28 9.14
CA GLY A 185 -8.01 9.22 8.50
C GLY A 185 -7.71 8.99 7.01
N ALA A 186 -7.17 9.96 6.29
CA ALA A 186 -6.60 9.78 4.95
C ALA A 186 -5.46 10.77 4.70
N VAL A 187 -4.46 10.39 3.90
CA VAL A 187 -3.20 11.14 3.69
C VAL A 187 -2.67 10.97 2.28
N TRP A 188 -2.11 12.04 1.72
CA TRP A 188 -1.19 11.99 0.59
C TRP A 188 0.25 12.17 1.07
N TYR A 189 1.07 11.12 1.03
CA TYR A 189 2.49 11.19 1.35
C TYR A 189 3.33 11.34 0.07
N MET A 190 4.30 12.25 0.08
CA MET A 190 5.19 12.57 -1.04
C MET A 190 6.65 12.75 -0.58
N ASP A 191 7.57 11.99 -1.15
CA ASP A 191 9.00 12.34 -1.16
C ASP A 191 9.21 13.62 -1.98
N THR A 192 10.28 14.35 -1.68
CA THR A 192 10.60 15.66 -2.30
C THR A 192 10.79 15.65 -3.81
N SER A 193 10.82 14.48 -4.45
CA SER A 193 10.88 14.29 -5.90
C SER A 193 9.53 14.24 -6.63
N VAL A 194 8.38 14.33 -5.93
CA VAL A 194 7.07 14.34 -6.60
C VAL A 194 6.85 15.68 -7.32
N ARG A 195 6.34 15.65 -8.56
CA ARG A 195 5.89 16.82 -9.31
C ARG A 195 4.50 16.58 -9.88
N TRP A 196 3.49 17.19 -9.26
CA TRP A 196 2.13 17.27 -9.80
C TRP A 196 2.11 18.00 -11.15
N LYS A 197 1.24 17.53 -12.04
CA LYS A 197 1.00 18.08 -13.38
C LYS A 197 -0.44 18.56 -13.54
N LYS A 198 -1.40 17.90 -12.88
CA LYS A 198 -2.81 18.25 -12.85
C LYS A 198 -3.42 17.92 -11.49
N ASP A 199 -4.52 18.59 -11.16
CA ASP A 199 -5.43 18.06 -10.15
C ASP A 199 -6.12 16.80 -10.70
N LYS A 200 -6.03 15.72 -9.92
CA LYS A 200 -6.62 14.41 -10.14
C LYS A 200 -6.99 13.74 -8.81
N LEU A 201 -7.20 14.52 -7.74
CA LEU A 201 -7.46 13.96 -6.42
C LEU A 201 -8.71 13.07 -6.43
N ASP A 202 -9.82 13.57 -6.99
CA ASP A 202 -11.08 12.83 -7.14
C ASP A 202 -10.93 11.53 -7.96
N GLU A 203 -10.07 11.52 -8.99
CA GLU A 203 -9.81 10.32 -9.81
C GLU A 203 -9.17 9.21 -8.98
N VAL A 204 -8.33 9.57 -7.99
CA VAL A 204 -7.68 8.61 -7.08
C VAL A 204 -8.55 8.28 -5.88
N HIS A 205 -9.31 9.25 -5.34
CA HIS A 205 -10.20 9.07 -4.21
C HIS A 205 -11.39 8.17 -4.55
N SER A 206 -12.01 8.36 -5.72
CA SER A 206 -13.11 7.50 -6.21
C SER A 206 -12.71 6.03 -6.33
N GLN A 207 -11.45 5.73 -6.65
CA GLN A 207 -10.95 4.34 -6.70
C GLN A 207 -10.98 3.64 -5.34
N VAL A 208 -10.82 4.37 -4.23
CA VAL A 208 -10.87 3.81 -2.86
C VAL A 208 -12.28 3.86 -2.28
N THR A 209 -13.04 4.92 -2.61
CA THR A 209 -14.37 5.19 -2.04
C THR A 209 -15.53 4.56 -2.82
N CYS A 210 -15.33 3.92 -3.98
CA CYS A 210 -16.42 3.42 -4.83
C CYS A 210 -17.40 2.42 -4.18
N GLN A 211 -17.12 1.93 -2.96
CA GLN A 211 -18.07 1.18 -2.13
C GLN A 211 -19.32 2.01 -1.78
N THR A 212 -19.23 3.35 -1.76
CA THR A 212 -20.38 4.26 -1.59
C THR A 212 -21.44 4.06 -2.67
N ASP A 213 -21.01 3.87 -3.92
CA ASP A 213 -21.90 3.64 -5.08
C ASP A 213 -22.21 2.15 -5.30
N HIS A 214 -21.31 1.26 -4.84
CA HIS A 214 -21.34 -0.18 -5.03
C HIS A 214 -21.02 -0.94 -3.73
N PRO A 215 -21.96 -0.98 -2.75
CA PRO A 215 -21.74 -1.66 -1.48
C PRO A 215 -21.41 -3.14 -1.67
N ARG A 216 -20.52 -3.68 -0.82
CA ARG A 216 -19.99 -5.04 -0.98
C ARG A 216 -21.08 -6.08 -0.65
N ARG A 217 -21.75 -6.61 -1.67
CA ARG A 217 -22.38 -7.93 -1.54
C ARG A 217 -21.30 -8.98 -1.33
N GLU A 218 -21.42 -9.79 -0.27
CA GLU A 218 -20.60 -10.98 -0.04
C GLU A 218 -20.92 -12.06 -1.10
N ASP A 219 -20.44 -11.85 -2.33
CA ASP A 219 -20.58 -12.83 -3.40
C ASP A 219 -19.23 -13.51 -3.66
N ASN A 220 -19.16 -14.80 -3.31
CA ASN A 220 -17.98 -15.64 -3.53
C ASN A 220 -17.80 -16.07 -5.01
N THR A 221 -18.65 -15.60 -5.92
CA THR A 221 -18.50 -15.89 -7.36
C THR A 221 -17.41 -15.05 -8.02
N LEU A 222 -16.27 -15.69 -8.26
CA LEU A 222 -15.27 -15.20 -9.20
C LEU A 222 -15.79 -15.33 -10.65
N LEU A 223 -15.42 -14.35 -11.48
CA LEU A 223 -15.52 -14.35 -12.95
C LEU A 223 -16.94 -14.26 -13.53
N ASN A 224 -17.38 -13.04 -13.86
CA ASN A 224 -17.51 -12.61 -15.27
C ASN A 224 -17.85 -11.11 -15.44
N ASN A 225 -17.17 -10.48 -16.40
CA ASN A 225 -17.46 -9.22 -17.10
C ASN A 225 -18.00 -7.97 -16.36
N SER A 226 -17.13 -6.96 -16.31
CA SER A 226 -17.43 -5.57 -16.71
C SER A 226 -18.51 -4.80 -15.96
N SER A 227 -18.32 -4.62 -14.65
CA SER A 227 -18.66 -3.38 -13.94
C SER A 227 -17.64 -3.12 -12.83
N ILE A 228 -17.62 -1.91 -12.26
CA ILE A 228 -16.48 -1.37 -11.47
C ILE A 228 -16.07 -2.30 -10.34
N LEU A 229 -14.85 -2.84 -10.43
CA LEU A 229 -14.29 -3.75 -9.45
C LEU A 229 -13.75 -2.96 -8.24
N CYS A 230 -14.58 -2.72 -7.23
CA CYS A 230 -14.22 -2.06 -5.96
C CYS A 230 -13.29 -2.93 -5.07
N LYS A 231 -12.12 -3.25 -5.62
CA LYS A 231 -11.04 -4.06 -5.01
C LYS A 231 -9.69 -3.34 -5.00
N LYS A 232 -9.72 -2.01 -5.11
CA LYS A 232 -8.53 -1.19 -4.90
C LYS A 232 -8.17 -1.17 -3.41
N SER A 233 -6.88 -1.23 -3.14
CA SER A 233 -6.31 -1.08 -1.81
C SER A 233 -6.62 0.29 -1.24
N GLY A 234 -6.91 0.36 0.06
CA GLY A 234 -6.91 1.61 0.81
C GLY A 234 -5.52 2.26 0.93
N TYR A 235 -4.46 1.60 0.45
CA TYR A 235 -3.10 2.09 0.32
C TYR A 235 -2.69 1.97 -1.17
N LEU A 236 -2.56 3.09 -1.87
CA LEU A 236 -2.25 3.16 -3.30
C LEU A 236 -0.86 3.72 -3.57
N LEU A 237 -0.17 3.09 -4.54
CA LEU A 237 1.06 3.59 -5.17
C LEU A 237 0.73 4.22 -6.53
N HIS A 238 1.64 5.01 -7.10
CA HIS A 238 1.36 5.80 -8.32
C HIS A 238 2.34 5.62 -9.48
N SER A 239 3.60 5.23 -9.25
CA SER A 239 4.65 5.23 -10.28
C SER A 239 5.44 3.93 -10.30
N SER A 240 5.61 3.32 -11.48
CA SER A 240 6.47 2.14 -11.66
C SER A 240 7.95 2.51 -11.54
N SER A 241 8.74 1.63 -10.92
CA SER A 241 10.20 1.73 -10.83
C SER A 241 10.94 1.06 -12.00
N GLY A 242 10.22 0.47 -12.97
CA GLY A 242 10.81 -0.22 -14.13
C GLY A 242 11.66 -1.46 -13.77
N HIS A 243 11.26 -2.18 -12.71
CA HIS A 243 11.84 -3.46 -12.28
C HIS A 243 10.89 -4.22 -11.35
N GLY A 244 11.04 -5.53 -11.23
CA GLY A 244 10.21 -6.37 -10.35
C GLY A 244 10.49 -6.16 -8.85
N VAL A 245 9.61 -6.69 -8.01
CA VAL A 245 9.77 -6.66 -6.54
C VAL A 245 10.82 -7.67 -6.07
N PHE A 246 10.80 -8.90 -6.60
CA PHE A 246 11.77 -9.95 -6.25
C PHE A 246 13.24 -9.52 -6.43
N PRO A 247 13.65 -8.91 -7.57
CA PRO A 247 15.02 -8.46 -7.83
C PRO A 247 15.59 -7.51 -6.79
N THR A 248 14.71 -6.75 -6.11
CA THR A 248 15.08 -5.62 -5.26
C THR A 248 14.77 -5.85 -3.79
N THR A 249 14.33 -7.05 -3.41
CA THR A 249 13.96 -7.41 -2.03
C THR A 249 14.99 -8.38 -1.48
N HIS A 250 15.66 -7.99 -0.38
CA HIS A 250 16.70 -8.82 0.23
C HIS A 250 16.09 -10.11 0.81
N PRO A 251 16.69 -11.30 0.61
CA PRO A 251 16.12 -12.56 1.09
C PRO A 251 15.78 -12.60 2.59
N GLY A 252 16.53 -11.84 3.41
CA GLY A 252 16.25 -11.68 4.85
C GLY A 252 14.85 -11.14 5.17
N VAL A 253 14.24 -10.33 4.28
CA VAL A 253 12.87 -9.82 4.46
C VAL A 253 11.87 -10.97 4.46
N TYR A 254 12.05 -11.98 3.59
CA TYR A 254 11.15 -13.13 3.49
C TYR A 254 11.13 -14.01 4.76
N THR A 255 12.11 -13.85 5.65
CA THR A 255 12.09 -14.52 6.97
C THR A 255 11.01 -13.95 7.90
N TYR A 256 10.66 -12.67 7.73
CA TYR A 256 9.58 -11.99 8.46
C TYR A 256 8.29 -11.91 7.64
N ILE A 257 8.38 -11.67 6.34
CA ILE A 257 7.25 -11.46 5.43
C ILE A 257 7.38 -12.47 4.27
N PRO A 258 7.02 -13.75 4.46
CA PRO A 258 7.04 -14.75 3.39
C PRO A 258 6.13 -14.39 2.20
N THR A 259 6.37 -15.05 1.07
CA THR A 259 5.70 -14.83 -0.22
C THR A 259 5.77 -16.10 -1.06
N ASP A 260 4.81 -16.27 -1.99
CA ASP A 260 5.06 -17.09 -3.16
C ASP A 260 6.08 -16.35 -4.05
N VAL A 261 7.31 -16.87 -4.07
CA VAL A 261 8.44 -16.29 -4.83
C VAL A 261 8.21 -16.39 -6.34
N GLU A 262 7.52 -17.42 -6.81
CA GLU A 262 7.28 -17.66 -8.23
C GLU A 262 6.19 -16.73 -8.77
N MET A 263 5.13 -16.49 -8.00
CA MET A 263 4.15 -15.46 -8.31
C MET A 263 4.74 -14.05 -8.23
N LEU A 264 5.61 -13.78 -7.24
CA LEU A 264 6.30 -12.49 -7.12
C LEU A 264 7.16 -12.19 -8.35
N LYS A 265 7.95 -13.16 -8.84
CA LYS A 265 8.74 -13.03 -10.09
C LYS A 265 7.86 -12.85 -11.34
N LYS A 266 6.75 -13.58 -11.44
CA LYS A 266 5.92 -13.66 -12.65
C LYS A 266 4.97 -12.47 -12.85
N LYS A 267 4.53 -11.83 -11.76
CA LYS A 267 3.42 -10.86 -11.81
C LYS A 267 3.69 -9.53 -11.11
N SER A 268 4.69 -9.44 -10.23
CA SER A 268 4.87 -8.28 -9.35
C SER A 268 5.90 -7.26 -9.85
N GLU A 269 5.39 -6.17 -10.42
CA GLU A 269 6.15 -4.95 -10.70
C GLU A 269 6.34 -4.10 -9.43
N ASN A 270 7.54 -3.56 -9.23
CA ASN A 270 7.85 -2.69 -8.10
C ASN A 270 7.53 -1.23 -8.46
N HIS A 271 6.89 -0.53 -7.52
CA HIS A 271 6.44 0.84 -7.64
C HIS A 271 7.10 1.73 -6.58
N ASP A 272 7.38 2.98 -6.91
CA ASP A 272 8.06 3.94 -6.04
C ASP A 272 7.21 4.22 -4.78
N ALA A 273 7.76 3.94 -3.59
CA ALA A 273 7.13 4.23 -2.30
C ALA A 273 7.32 5.69 -1.87
N GLY A 274 7.85 6.53 -2.76
CA GLY A 274 7.97 7.97 -2.56
C GLY A 274 6.72 8.76 -2.92
N PHE A 275 5.64 8.10 -3.32
CA PHE A 275 4.37 8.77 -3.56
C PHE A 275 3.22 7.81 -3.26
N VAL A 276 2.35 8.21 -2.33
CA VAL A 276 1.32 7.34 -1.75
C VAL A 276 0.05 8.14 -1.46
N PHE A 277 -1.10 7.59 -1.81
CA PHE A 277 -2.38 7.93 -1.20
C PHE A 277 -2.82 6.78 -0.30
N VAL A 278 -3.21 7.09 0.93
CA VAL A 278 -3.70 6.07 1.87
C VAL A 278 -4.90 6.61 2.67
N ALA A 279 -5.92 5.77 2.85
CA ALA A 279 -7.07 6.01 3.71
C ALA A 279 -7.19 4.88 4.74
N LYS A 280 -7.69 5.17 5.95
CA LYS A 280 -7.62 4.33 7.16
C LYS A 280 -8.69 3.22 7.13
N THR A 281 -8.63 2.29 6.18
CA THR A 281 -9.52 1.13 6.11
C THR A 281 -8.94 -0.06 6.90
N ILE A 282 -9.77 -1.09 7.13
CA ILE A 282 -9.33 -2.36 7.74
C ILE A 282 -8.16 -2.97 6.96
N GLU A 283 -8.19 -2.93 5.63
CA GLU A 283 -7.14 -3.48 4.78
C GLU A 283 -5.85 -2.66 4.84
N SER A 284 -5.92 -1.32 4.81
CA SER A 284 -4.72 -0.49 4.86
C SER A 284 -4.05 -0.49 6.24
N ILE A 285 -4.80 -0.52 7.33
CA ILE A 285 -4.26 -0.69 8.69
C ILE A 285 -3.53 -2.04 8.83
N LYS A 286 -4.07 -3.12 8.24
CA LYS A 286 -3.39 -4.42 8.22
C LYS A 286 -2.07 -4.37 7.45
N ILE A 287 -2.01 -3.69 6.30
CA ILE A 287 -0.75 -3.47 5.56
C ILE A 287 0.23 -2.63 6.40
N LEU A 288 -0.25 -1.53 6.97
CA LEU A 288 0.57 -0.55 7.66
C LEU A 288 1.13 -1.08 8.99
N LYS A 289 0.39 -1.92 9.71
CA LYS A 289 0.89 -2.69 10.87
C LYS A 289 2.19 -3.44 10.52
N TRP A 290 2.18 -4.23 9.46
CA TRP A 290 3.35 -5.03 9.06
C TRP A 290 4.48 -4.16 8.49
N TYR A 291 4.13 -3.07 7.80
CA TYR A 291 5.12 -2.12 7.27
C TYR A 291 5.85 -1.37 8.39
N VAL A 292 5.12 -0.92 9.42
CA VAL A 292 5.68 -0.32 10.64
C VAL A 292 6.46 -1.34 11.47
N LEU A 293 5.94 -2.56 11.69
CA LEU A 293 6.70 -3.62 12.37
C LEU A 293 8.03 -3.88 11.67
N CYS A 294 8.05 -3.96 10.34
CA CYS A 294 9.29 -4.14 9.60
C CYS A 294 10.25 -2.95 9.73
N ALA A 295 9.72 -1.72 9.80
CA ALA A 295 10.52 -0.51 10.02
C ALA A 295 11.12 -0.42 11.44
N LEU A 296 10.38 -0.85 12.45
CA LEU A 296 10.84 -0.93 13.84
C LEU A 296 11.83 -2.09 14.07
N GLU A 297 11.68 -3.18 13.33
CA GLU A 297 12.54 -4.36 13.42
C GLU A 297 13.83 -4.17 12.62
N LYS A 298 14.98 -4.22 13.29
CA LYS A 298 16.30 -3.98 12.68
C LYS A 298 16.52 -4.85 11.45
N ASN A 299 16.32 -6.16 11.59
CA ASN A 299 16.68 -7.13 10.56
C ASN A 299 15.60 -7.33 9.49
N CYS A 300 14.44 -6.67 9.60
CA CYS A 300 13.39 -6.73 8.57
C CYS A 300 13.61 -5.65 7.51
N MET A 301 13.60 -4.37 7.88
CA MET A 301 13.78 -3.28 6.90
C MET A 301 15.21 -3.23 6.35
N ALA A 302 16.24 -3.52 7.17
CA ALA A 302 17.63 -3.56 6.72
C ALA A 302 18.32 -4.84 7.23
N PRO A 303 18.07 -5.99 6.58
CA PRO A 303 18.78 -7.23 6.92
C PRO A 303 20.29 -7.07 6.69
N SER A 304 21.10 -7.84 7.41
CA SER A 304 22.56 -7.84 7.23
C SER A 304 22.94 -8.09 5.76
N GLY A 305 23.81 -7.23 5.21
CA GLY A 305 24.21 -7.24 3.79
C GLY A 305 23.32 -6.41 2.85
N ALA A 306 22.23 -5.82 3.33
CA ALA A 306 21.40 -4.91 2.53
C ALA A 306 22.20 -3.70 2.01
N ARG A 307 21.93 -3.31 0.75
CA ARG A 307 22.54 -2.14 0.09
C ARG A 307 21.61 -1.58 -0.98
N LEU A 308 21.55 -0.26 -1.10
CA LEU A 308 20.60 0.42 -2.00
C LEU A 308 20.88 0.25 -3.49
N ARG A 309 22.17 0.09 -3.86
CA ARG A 309 22.61 0.04 -5.27
C ARG A 309 22.42 -1.36 -5.86
N CYS A 310 21.53 -1.45 -6.85
CA CYS A 310 21.23 -2.68 -7.57
C CYS A 310 22.22 -2.98 -8.71
N GLN A 311 22.51 -4.26 -8.87
CA GLN A 311 23.29 -4.88 -9.94
C GLN A 311 22.33 -5.71 -10.79
N PHE A 312 21.57 -5.06 -11.67
CA PHE A 312 20.62 -5.74 -12.55
C PHE A 312 21.35 -6.50 -13.66
N GLY A 313 20.89 -7.72 -13.94
CA GLY A 313 21.19 -8.43 -15.19
C GLY A 313 20.34 -7.92 -16.35
N SER A 314 20.27 -8.70 -17.43
CA SER A 314 19.34 -8.45 -18.55
C SER A 314 17.88 -8.59 -18.14
N ASP A 315 17.57 -9.50 -17.22
CA ASP A 315 16.25 -9.63 -16.61
C ASP A 315 16.16 -8.80 -15.33
N ARG A 316 15.31 -7.76 -15.39
CA ARG A 316 15.05 -6.82 -14.29
C ARG A 316 13.85 -7.22 -13.41
N ASN A 317 13.28 -8.41 -13.62
CA ASN A 317 12.04 -8.88 -13.01
C ASN A 317 12.18 -10.20 -12.24
N THR A 318 12.99 -11.16 -12.73
CA THR A 318 13.10 -12.49 -12.09
C THR A 318 14.46 -12.81 -11.46
N GLN A 319 15.50 -12.03 -11.75
CA GLN A 319 16.85 -12.22 -11.22
C GLN A 319 17.12 -11.31 -10.01
N TYR A 320 17.68 -11.85 -8.92
CA TYR A 320 18.04 -11.04 -7.75
C TYR A 320 19.19 -10.07 -8.09
N ALA A 321 18.93 -8.77 -7.97
CA ALA A 321 19.88 -7.72 -8.35
C ALA A 321 20.87 -7.36 -7.23
N ASN A 322 21.05 -8.26 -6.24
CA ASN A 322 21.97 -8.11 -5.12
C ASN A 322 21.83 -6.75 -4.39
N CYS A 323 20.59 -6.33 -4.09
CA CYS A 323 20.28 -5.07 -3.42
C CYS A 323 18.99 -5.15 -2.60
N HIS A 324 18.75 -4.09 -1.83
CA HIS A 324 17.49 -3.84 -1.15
C HIS A 324 17.02 -2.41 -1.39
N ARG A 325 15.74 -2.21 -1.66
CA ARG A 325 15.11 -0.88 -1.72
C ARG A 325 14.35 -0.54 -0.43
N TYR A 326 14.71 -1.17 0.69
CA TYR A 326 14.18 -0.90 2.03
C TYR A 326 12.65 -0.76 2.06
N ASP A 327 12.14 0.42 2.41
CA ASP A 327 10.73 0.77 2.55
C ASP A 327 9.92 0.38 1.30
N GLN A 328 10.46 0.67 0.12
CA GLN A 328 9.84 0.37 -1.15
C GLN A 328 9.70 -1.13 -1.41
N SER A 329 10.73 -1.93 -1.09
CA SER A 329 10.66 -3.38 -1.19
C SER A 329 9.57 -3.96 -0.29
N VAL A 330 9.51 -3.49 0.96
CA VAL A 330 8.61 -4.00 1.98
C VAL A 330 7.15 -3.70 1.64
N ILE A 331 6.82 -2.44 1.28
CA ILE A 331 5.42 -2.09 0.96
C ILE A 331 4.93 -2.80 -0.31
N ASN A 332 5.76 -2.90 -1.34
CA ASN A 332 5.38 -3.62 -2.56
C ASN A 332 5.21 -5.12 -2.30
N LEU A 333 6.05 -5.74 -1.46
CA LEU A 333 5.87 -7.14 -1.05
C LEU A 333 4.55 -7.37 -0.30
N LEU A 334 4.24 -6.51 0.67
CA LEU A 334 3.00 -6.57 1.45
C LEU A 334 1.76 -6.41 0.57
N LEU A 335 1.76 -5.42 -0.34
CA LEU A 335 0.66 -5.20 -1.28
C LEU A 335 0.52 -6.35 -2.28
N SER A 336 1.63 -6.88 -2.82
CA SER A 336 1.61 -8.03 -3.71
C SER A 336 1.01 -9.25 -3.04
N ASN A 337 1.43 -9.57 -1.82
CA ASN A 337 0.89 -10.67 -1.03
C ASN A 337 -0.61 -10.52 -0.75
N ALA A 338 -1.07 -9.33 -0.38
CA ALA A 338 -2.47 -9.08 -0.03
C ALA A 338 -3.42 -9.03 -1.24
N TYR A 339 -2.93 -8.60 -2.41
CA TYR A 339 -3.76 -8.35 -3.59
C TYR A 339 -3.48 -9.30 -4.77
N GLY A 340 -2.98 -10.51 -4.48
CA GLY A 340 -2.83 -11.59 -5.46
C GLY A 340 -1.76 -11.32 -6.54
N TYR A 341 -0.71 -10.59 -6.18
CA TYR A 341 0.41 -10.18 -7.03
C TYR A 341 -0.02 -9.37 -8.26
N ASN A 342 -1.15 -8.65 -8.17
CA ASN A 342 -1.70 -7.86 -9.27
C ASN A 342 -1.71 -6.36 -8.93
N ALA A 343 -0.73 -5.63 -9.48
CA ALA A 343 -0.56 -4.19 -9.27
C ALA A 343 -1.82 -3.34 -9.60
N ARG A 344 -2.71 -3.81 -10.49
CA ARG A 344 -3.98 -3.10 -10.78
C ARG A 344 -4.87 -2.90 -9.55
N ASN A 345 -4.68 -3.70 -8.50
CA ASN A 345 -5.42 -3.63 -7.24
C ASN A 345 -4.82 -2.64 -6.23
N TYR A 346 -3.58 -2.16 -6.40
CA TYR A 346 -2.91 -1.25 -5.44
C TYR A 346 -2.12 -0.11 -6.09
N VAL A 347 -2.25 0.05 -7.40
CA VAL A 347 -1.72 1.19 -8.15
C VAL A 347 -2.90 2.01 -8.67
N SER A 348 -2.89 3.32 -8.43
CA SER A 348 -3.95 4.23 -8.88
C SER A 348 -3.94 4.45 -10.41
N SER A 349 -5.00 5.02 -10.97
CA SER A 349 -5.00 5.53 -12.35
C SER A 349 -4.33 6.90 -12.55
N LEU A 350 -3.77 7.53 -11.50
CA LEU A 350 -3.25 8.91 -11.52
C LEU A 350 -2.42 9.23 -12.77
N GLY A 351 -1.53 8.31 -13.14
CA GLY A 351 -0.74 8.37 -14.37
C GLY A 351 0.33 9.46 -14.39
N SER A 352 1.19 9.41 -15.41
CA SER A 352 2.22 10.42 -15.66
C SER A 352 1.66 11.79 -16.05
N ASP A 353 0.38 11.87 -16.41
CA ASP A 353 -0.33 13.12 -16.70
C ASP A 353 -0.95 13.77 -15.45
N GLY A 354 -1.10 13.00 -14.36
CA GLY A 354 -1.41 13.52 -13.02
C GLY A 354 -0.18 14.02 -12.30
N ALA A 355 0.89 13.21 -12.24
CA ALA A 355 2.15 13.56 -11.58
C ALA A 355 3.32 12.69 -12.08
N VAL A 356 4.55 13.16 -11.85
CA VAL A 356 5.79 12.43 -12.19
C VAL A 356 6.78 12.46 -11.03
N ILE A 357 7.75 11.53 -11.04
CA ILE A 357 8.91 11.55 -10.16
C ILE A 357 10.07 12.26 -10.88
N ASP A 358 10.42 13.45 -10.42
CA ASP A 358 11.56 14.24 -10.90
C ASP A 358 12.45 14.63 -9.72
N ARG A 359 13.71 14.21 -9.78
CA ARG A 359 14.71 14.43 -8.73
C ARG A 359 15.47 15.76 -8.90
N ALA A 360 15.16 16.55 -9.92
CA ALA A 360 15.70 17.89 -10.07
C ALA A 360 15.01 18.90 -9.13
N ALA A 361 15.80 19.82 -8.58
CA ALA A 361 15.30 21.01 -7.90
C ALA A 361 15.21 22.19 -8.86
N ASP A 362 14.16 23.00 -8.74
CA ASP A 362 14.10 24.31 -9.38
C ASP A 362 15.01 25.30 -8.60
N THR A 363 15.91 25.94 -9.33
CA THR A 363 16.88 26.90 -8.79
C THR A 363 16.42 28.36 -8.91
N LYS A 364 15.23 28.61 -9.48
CA LYS A 364 14.69 29.95 -9.79
C LYS A 364 13.51 30.36 -8.88
N LEU A 365 13.16 29.53 -7.90
CA LEU A 365 12.06 29.78 -6.96
C LEU A 365 12.24 31.10 -6.20
N THR A 366 11.15 31.83 -6.02
CA THR A 366 11.07 33.11 -5.32
C THR A 366 10.08 33.05 -4.15
N LYS A 367 10.03 34.09 -3.32
CA LYS A 367 9.02 34.16 -2.23
C LYS A 367 7.56 34.11 -2.74
N LYS A 368 7.30 34.46 -4.00
CA LYS A 368 5.94 34.46 -4.57
C LYS A 368 5.40 33.04 -4.77
N ASP A 369 6.28 32.09 -5.05
CA ASP A 369 5.94 30.69 -5.37
C ASP A 369 5.44 29.90 -4.14
N PHE A 370 5.52 30.48 -2.94
CA PHE A 370 5.09 29.89 -1.66
C PHE A 370 3.83 30.54 -1.06
N LEU A 371 3.19 31.47 -1.78
CA LEU A 371 1.97 32.14 -1.36
C LEU A 371 0.73 31.32 -1.74
N CYS A 372 -0.35 31.39 -0.95
CA CYS A 372 -1.62 30.74 -1.31
C CYS A 372 -2.41 31.45 -2.43
N ASN A 373 -1.88 32.55 -2.95
CA ASN A 373 -2.50 33.32 -4.02
C ASN A 373 -1.76 33.02 -5.33
N ALA A 374 -1.96 31.81 -5.86
CA ALA A 374 -1.60 31.56 -7.25
C ALA A 374 -2.46 32.46 -8.14
N THR A 375 -1.84 33.44 -8.80
CA THR A 375 -2.43 34.00 -10.03
C THR A 375 -2.52 32.85 -11.01
N ILE A 376 -3.74 32.36 -11.24
CA ILE A 376 -4.04 31.43 -12.31
C ILE A 376 -3.59 32.12 -13.60
N ALA A 377 -2.50 31.62 -14.20
CA ALA A 377 -2.12 32.01 -15.54
C ALA A 377 -3.17 31.40 -16.48
N SER A 378 -4.03 32.28 -17.00
CA SER A 378 -5.11 31.98 -17.95
C SER A 378 -4.59 31.47 -19.28
#